data_AF-A0A1G3ACP4-F1
#
_entry.id   AF-A0A1G3ACP4-F1
#
_cell.length_a   1.000
_cell.length_b   1.000
_cell.length_c   1.000
_cell.angle_alpha   90.00
_cell.angle_beta   90.00
_cell.angle_gamma   90.00
#
_symmetry.space_group_name_H-M   'P 1'
#
loop_
_entity.id
_entity.type
_entity.pdbx_description
1 polymer ?
#
loop_
_entity_poly.entity_id
_entity_poly.type
_entity_poly.pdbx_seq_one_letter_code
_entity_poly.pdbx_strand_id
1 'polypeptide(L)'
;MLKQRLYLTTAQTGHRLELAGSTLIVRRASSPTAEITVYRDRVNDQPITLRQGEGWRNLGFSALYVTWPAGAGGWVELMVAGHPTDVIGPPEIIAAPMARDVEPEQVVSGAATATTTNDTSLIAAAGAGIKTYLRLVAISNKSAVDTVVAIKDGTTIKQYYPAPANSGAVIPIPAPGLPGTANTAWQFACLDAVTTMYVSAIGAQGV
;
A
#
# COMPACT_ATOMS: atom_id res chain seq x y z
N MET A 1 10.78 -16.91 -1.68
CA MET A 1 11.40 -16.30 -2.87
C MET A 1 10.41 -15.32 -3.49
N LEU A 2 10.67 -14.02 -3.39
CA LEU A 2 9.80 -12.98 -3.94
C LEU A 2 10.21 -12.71 -5.40
N LYS A 3 9.23 -12.70 -6.31
CA LYS A 3 9.43 -12.30 -7.70
C LYS A 3 8.76 -10.94 -7.88
N GLN A 4 9.54 -9.93 -8.25
CA GLN A 4 9.02 -8.62 -8.59
C GLN A 4 9.29 -8.35 -10.06
N ARG A 5 8.22 -8.07 -10.82
CA ARG A 5 8.32 -7.61 -12.19
C ARG A 5 8.25 -6.09 -12.19
N LEU A 6 9.30 -5.44 -12.66
CA LEU A 6 9.33 -4.00 -12.87
C LEU A 6 9.10 -3.73 -14.36
N TYR A 7 8.10 -2.90 -14.63
CA TYR A 7 7.78 -2.44 -15.98
C TYR A 7 8.54 -1.14 -16.26
N LEU A 8 9.29 -1.11 -17.35
CA LEU A 8 10.09 0.03 -17.78
C LEU A 8 9.20 0.94 -18.65
N THR A 9 8.48 1.84 -18.01
CA THR A 9 7.52 2.71 -18.69
C THR A 9 8.20 3.88 -19.41
N THR A 10 9.39 4.29 -18.95
CA THR A 10 10.29 5.31 -19.54
C THR A 10 11.74 5.04 -19.09
N ALA A 11 12.74 5.73 -19.65
CA ALA A 11 14.05 5.79 -19.02
C ALA A 11 13.89 6.52 -17.68
N GLN A 12 13.91 5.80 -16.57
CA GLN A 12 13.77 6.40 -15.25
C GLN A 12 15.05 6.28 -14.43
N THR A 13 15.35 7.36 -13.73
CA THR A 13 16.47 7.44 -12.79
C THR A 13 15.93 7.34 -11.38
N GLY A 14 16.26 6.25 -10.67
CA GLY A 14 16.17 6.20 -9.21
C GLY A 14 14.85 5.72 -8.63
N HIS A 15 14.33 4.58 -9.08
CA HIS A 15 13.33 3.87 -8.29
C HIS A 15 13.94 3.35 -7.00
N ARG A 16 13.34 3.71 -5.86
CA ARG A 16 13.73 3.21 -4.55
C ARG A 16 12.96 1.94 -4.22
N LEU A 17 13.67 0.87 -3.89
CA LEU A 17 13.13 -0.35 -3.30
C LEU A 17 13.69 -0.47 -1.87
N GLU A 18 12.79 -0.60 -0.89
CA GLU A 18 13.18 -0.82 0.51
C GLU A 18 13.14 -2.31 0.81
N LEU A 19 14.31 -2.95 0.77
CA LEU A 19 14.45 -4.40 0.96
C LEU A 19 15.65 -4.66 1.87
N ALA A 20 15.48 -4.46 3.19
CA ALA A 20 16.58 -4.65 4.13
C ALA A 20 17.14 -6.08 4.07
N GLY A 21 18.47 -6.21 4.05
CA GLY A 21 19.17 -7.50 4.26
C GLY A 21 18.92 -8.60 3.22
N SER A 22 18.59 -8.25 1.97
CA SER A 22 18.16 -9.23 0.95
C SER A 22 19.19 -9.44 -0.18
N THR A 23 19.21 -10.65 -0.75
CA THR A 23 20.00 -11.01 -1.94
C THR A 23 19.21 -10.66 -3.21
N LEU A 24 19.88 -10.21 -4.27
CA LEU A 24 19.26 -9.78 -5.53
C LEU A 24 19.82 -10.54 -6.75
N ILE A 25 18.95 -10.83 -7.72
CA ILE A 25 19.33 -11.32 -9.05
C ILE A 25 18.38 -10.79 -10.13
N VAL A 26 18.93 -10.50 -11.32
CA VAL A 26 18.16 -10.24 -12.54
C VAL A 26 17.91 -11.56 -13.27
N ARG A 27 16.66 -12.03 -13.25
CA ARG A 27 16.32 -13.34 -13.83
C ARG A 27 16.08 -13.26 -15.33
N ARG A 28 15.37 -12.23 -15.76
CA ARG A 28 14.94 -12.03 -17.16
C ARG A 28 14.79 -10.54 -17.44
N ALA A 29 15.19 -10.14 -18.64
CA ALA A 29 14.90 -8.82 -19.18
C ALA A 29 14.32 -8.99 -20.58
N SER A 30 13.39 -8.10 -20.96
CA SER A 30 12.84 -8.06 -22.32
C SER A 30 13.77 -7.38 -23.32
N SER A 31 14.82 -6.72 -22.85
CA SER A 31 15.89 -6.16 -23.65
C SER A 31 17.22 -6.82 -23.27
N PRO A 32 18.01 -7.33 -24.24
CA PRO A 32 19.33 -7.90 -23.96
C PRO A 32 20.34 -6.85 -23.49
N THR A 33 20.06 -5.55 -23.68
CA THR A 33 20.87 -4.43 -23.22
C THR A 33 20.35 -3.79 -21.94
N ALA A 34 19.37 -4.41 -21.27
CA ALA A 34 18.88 -3.93 -19.99
C ALA A 34 19.98 -4.09 -18.93
N GLU A 35 20.67 -2.99 -18.64
CA GLU A 35 21.54 -2.88 -17.49
C GLU A 35 20.75 -2.26 -16.33
N ILE A 36 20.88 -2.86 -15.15
CA ILE A 36 20.35 -2.26 -13.93
C ILE A 36 21.53 -1.82 -13.10
N THR A 37 21.64 -0.52 -12.89
CA THR A 37 22.57 0.02 -11.90
C THR A 37 21.87 0.13 -10.57
N VAL A 38 22.51 -0.48 -9.58
CA VAL A 38 22.06 -0.55 -8.19
C VAL A 38 22.94 0.35 -7.33
N TYR A 39 22.33 1.21 -6.52
CA TYR A 39 23.02 1.98 -5.47
C TYR A 39 22.50 1.56 -4.10
N ARG A 40 23.42 1.28 -3.17
CA ARG A 40 23.13 1.00 -1.75
C ARG A 40 22.80 2.27 -0.98
N ASP A 41 23.47 3.38 -1.32
CA ASP A 41 23.16 4.74 -0.89
C ASP A 41 23.47 5.67 -2.07
N ARG A 42 22.57 6.60 -2.37
CA ARG A 42 22.70 7.55 -3.49
C ARG A 42 23.86 8.53 -3.30
N VAL A 43 24.35 8.67 -2.06
CA VAL A 43 25.30 9.73 -1.69
C VAL A 43 26.77 9.27 -1.78
N ASN A 44 27.08 8.00 -1.47
CA ASN A 44 28.49 7.59 -1.28
C ASN A 44 28.88 6.20 -1.81
N ASP A 45 27.96 5.38 -2.32
CA ASP A 45 28.30 4.00 -2.73
C ASP A 45 28.59 3.84 -4.21
N GLN A 46 29.56 2.97 -4.51
CA GLN A 46 29.91 2.58 -5.87
C GLN A 46 28.72 1.87 -6.54
N PRO A 47 28.36 2.23 -7.77
CA PRO A 47 27.29 1.58 -8.51
C PRO A 47 27.63 0.11 -8.78
N ILE A 48 26.64 -0.76 -8.62
CA ILE A 48 26.76 -2.17 -9.01
C ILE A 48 25.85 -2.39 -10.21
N THR A 49 26.45 -2.74 -11.35
CA THR A 49 25.69 -3.12 -12.54
C THR A 49 25.34 -4.60 -12.48
N LEU A 50 24.05 -4.90 -12.64
CA LEU A 50 23.54 -6.26 -12.77
C LEU A 50 23.05 -6.50 -14.19
N ARG A 51 23.40 -7.65 -14.75
CA ARG A 51 22.98 -8.11 -16.08
C ARG A 51 22.20 -9.42 -15.98
N GLN A 52 21.43 -9.72 -17.02
CA GLN A 52 20.68 -10.98 -17.10
C GLN A 52 21.63 -12.18 -16.97
N GLY A 53 21.30 -13.09 -16.04
CA GLY A 53 22.03 -14.34 -15.87
C GLY A 53 23.31 -14.26 -15.03
N GLU A 54 23.66 -13.10 -14.44
CA GLU A 54 24.85 -12.94 -13.59
C GLU A 54 24.80 -13.68 -12.24
N GLY A 55 23.73 -14.45 -11.95
CA GLY A 55 23.60 -15.16 -10.69
C GLY A 55 23.27 -14.24 -9.51
N TRP A 56 23.23 -14.80 -8.30
CA TRP A 56 22.90 -14.06 -7.08
C TRP A 56 24.07 -13.21 -6.61
N ARG A 57 23.79 -11.94 -6.27
CA ARG A 57 24.73 -11.11 -5.52
C ARG A 57 24.19 -10.83 -4.13
N ASN A 58 24.98 -11.17 -3.11
CA ASN A 58 24.67 -10.81 -1.73
C ASN A 58 25.03 -9.34 -1.52
N LEU A 59 24.02 -8.52 -1.27
CA LEU A 59 24.16 -7.08 -1.11
C LEU A 59 23.51 -6.71 0.23
N GLY A 60 24.28 -6.28 1.22
CA GLY A 60 23.72 -5.60 2.39
C GLY A 60 23.34 -4.18 2.01
N PHE A 61 22.10 -3.75 2.22
CA PHE A 61 21.68 -2.36 1.96
C PHE A 61 20.47 -1.98 2.82
N SER A 62 20.36 -0.67 3.10
CA SER A 62 19.21 -0.04 3.79
C SER A 62 18.20 0.55 2.81
N ALA A 63 18.64 0.92 1.61
CA ALA A 63 17.80 1.30 0.48
C ALA A 63 18.45 0.85 -0.83
N LEU A 64 17.65 0.54 -1.85
CA LEU A 64 18.15 0.17 -3.17
C LEU A 64 17.65 1.18 -4.20
N TYR A 65 18.57 1.85 -4.92
CA TYR A 65 18.19 2.68 -6.06
C TYR A 65 18.47 1.96 -7.35
N VAL A 66 17.47 1.88 -8.21
CA VAL A 66 17.53 1.22 -9.51
C VAL A 66 17.48 2.25 -10.63
N THR A 67 18.47 2.20 -11.53
CA THR A 67 18.55 2.99 -12.76
C THR A 67 18.73 2.05 -13.96
N TRP A 68 18.11 2.35 -15.09
CA TRP A 68 18.28 1.58 -16.34
C TRP A 68 18.41 2.49 -17.56
N PRO A 69 19.20 2.08 -18.58
CA PRO A 69 19.41 2.87 -19.79
C PRO A 69 18.37 2.63 -20.90
N ALA A 70 17.46 1.66 -20.74
CA ALA A 70 16.56 1.24 -21.83
C ALA A 70 15.40 2.22 -22.08
N GLY A 71 15.02 2.37 -23.36
CA GLY A 71 13.85 3.12 -23.81
C GLY A 71 12.51 2.50 -23.34
N ALA A 72 11.46 3.32 -23.34
CA ALA A 72 10.12 2.94 -22.90
C ALA A 72 9.61 1.63 -23.56
N GLY A 73 8.95 0.78 -22.78
CA GLY A 73 8.28 -0.44 -23.27
C GLY A 73 8.93 -1.77 -22.91
N GLY A 74 10.08 -1.75 -22.20
CA GLY A 74 10.72 -2.96 -21.69
C GLY A 74 10.22 -3.40 -20.32
N TRP A 75 10.65 -4.58 -19.84
CA TRP A 75 10.46 -5.04 -18.47
C TRP A 75 11.68 -5.82 -17.97
N VAL A 76 11.84 -5.86 -16.65
CA VAL A 76 12.85 -6.66 -15.98
C VAL A 76 12.26 -7.39 -14.78
N GLU A 77 12.64 -8.65 -14.59
CA GLU A 77 12.23 -9.48 -13.46
C GLU A 77 13.38 -9.60 -12.46
N LEU A 78 13.16 -9.03 -11.27
CA LEU A 78 14.06 -9.14 -10.13
C LEU A 78 13.57 -10.26 -9.20
N MET A 79 14.51 -11.07 -8.71
CA MET A 79 14.21 -11.98 -7.60
C MET A 79 14.93 -11.48 -6.35
N VAL A 80 14.16 -11.41 -5.28
CA VAL A 80 14.63 -10.98 -3.95
C VAL A 80 14.41 -12.15 -3.00
N ALA A 81 15.47 -12.53 -2.29
CA ALA A 81 15.40 -13.59 -1.29
C ALA A 81 16.30 -13.27 -0.09
N GLY A 82 15.90 -13.70 1.11
CA GLY A 82 16.86 -13.98 2.18
C GLY A 82 17.86 -15.05 1.73
N HIS A 83 18.94 -15.27 2.49
CA HIS A 83 20.06 -16.15 2.14
C HIS A 83 19.61 -17.37 1.33
N PRO A 84 20.23 -17.70 0.17
CA PRO A 84 19.72 -18.72 -0.77
C PRO A 84 19.57 -20.15 -0.21
N THR A 85 19.99 -20.38 1.04
CA THR A 85 19.82 -21.64 1.79
C THR A 85 18.55 -21.67 2.66
N ASP A 86 17.89 -20.54 2.92
CA ASP A 86 16.72 -20.44 3.80
C ASP A 86 15.40 -20.52 3.00
N VAL A 87 15.14 -21.68 2.41
CA VAL A 87 13.80 -22.01 1.88
C VAL A 87 13.10 -22.96 2.86
N ILE A 88 12.84 -22.52 4.09
CA ILE A 88 11.80 -23.09 4.96
C ILE A 88 11.13 -21.93 5.71
N GLY A 89 9.92 -21.59 5.29
CA GLY A 89 9.09 -20.54 5.87
C GLY A 89 8.59 -19.56 4.80
N PRO A 90 7.29 -19.21 4.77
CA PRO A 90 6.83 -18.17 3.88
C PRO A 90 7.58 -16.87 4.23
N PRO A 91 8.16 -16.16 3.24
CA PRO A 91 8.73 -14.84 3.51
C PRO A 91 7.59 -13.94 4.00
N GLU A 92 7.70 -13.44 5.22
CA GLU A 92 6.84 -12.37 5.72
C GLU A 92 7.18 -11.10 4.96
N ILE A 93 6.21 -10.62 4.18
CA ILE A 93 6.32 -9.40 3.39
C ILE A 93 5.92 -8.22 4.28
N ILE A 94 6.88 -7.38 4.67
CA ILE A 94 6.62 -5.99 5.04
C ILE A 94 7.01 -5.12 3.84
N ALA A 95 6.17 -5.15 2.82
CA ALA A 95 6.18 -4.20 1.71
C ALA A 95 4.84 -4.31 0.98
N ALA A 96 3.80 -3.68 1.55
CA ALA A 96 2.78 -3.14 0.67
C ALA A 96 3.51 -2.13 -0.24
N PRO A 97 3.29 -2.12 -1.57
CA PRO A 97 3.69 -0.95 -2.33
C PRO A 97 3.03 0.23 -1.62
N MET A 98 3.79 1.22 -1.16
CA MET A 98 3.18 2.52 -0.92
C MET A 98 2.59 2.90 -2.28
N ALA A 99 1.28 2.73 -2.42
CA ALA A 99 0.56 3.10 -3.62
C ALA A 99 0.97 4.53 -3.94
N ARG A 100 1.55 4.70 -5.14
CA ARG A 100 1.79 5.96 -5.87
C ARG A 100 1.66 7.16 -4.94
N ASP A 101 2.79 7.74 -4.54
CA ASP A 101 2.89 8.97 -3.73
C ASP A 101 1.63 9.81 -3.94
N VAL A 102 0.72 9.72 -2.98
CA VAL A 102 -0.50 10.49 -3.01
C VAL A 102 -0.01 11.88 -2.72
N GLU A 103 -0.11 12.76 -3.71
CA GLU A 103 0.22 14.16 -3.50
C GLU A 103 -0.56 14.64 -2.26
N PRO A 104 0.05 15.38 -1.33
CA PRO A 104 -0.58 15.76 -0.08
C PRO A 104 -1.99 16.38 -0.25
N GLU A 105 -2.21 17.09 -1.35
CA GLU A 105 -3.51 17.66 -1.71
C GLU A 105 -4.61 16.64 -2.06
N GLN A 106 -4.24 15.41 -2.42
CA GLN A 106 -5.18 14.32 -2.70
C GLN A 106 -5.54 13.53 -1.45
N VAL A 107 -4.87 13.77 -0.32
CA VAL A 107 -5.20 13.12 0.95
C VAL A 107 -6.51 13.69 1.47
N VAL A 108 -7.44 12.78 1.77
CA VAL A 108 -8.71 13.13 2.41
C VAL A 108 -8.85 12.37 3.72
N SER A 109 -9.47 13.01 4.70
CA SER A 109 -9.73 12.40 6.00
C SER A 109 -11.05 12.89 6.54
N GLY A 110 -11.58 12.14 7.50
CA GLY A 110 -12.76 12.55 8.23
C GLY A 110 -12.94 11.71 9.48
N ALA A 111 -13.67 12.28 10.43
CA ALA A 111 -13.99 11.65 11.69
C ALA A 111 -15.41 12.02 12.10
N ALA A 112 -16.12 11.06 12.67
CA ALA A 112 -17.49 11.24 13.09
C ALA A 112 -17.82 10.33 14.28
N THR A 113 -18.90 10.66 14.97
CA THR A 113 -19.42 9.89 16.09
C THR A 113 -20.82 9.40 15.80
N ALA A 114 -21.16 8.24 16.37
CA ALA A 114 -22.51 7.70 16.28
C ALA A 114 -22.95 7.09 17.60
N THR A 115 -24.25 7.11 17.82
CA THR A 115 -24.94 6.44 18.94
C THR A 115 -26.08 5.54 18.47
N THR A 116 -26.32 5.51 17.16
CA THR A 116 -27.42 4.79 16.53
C THR A 116 -26.90 3.92 15.40
N THR A 117 -27.80 3.13 14.82
CA THR A 117 -27.52 2.25 13.68
C THR A 117 -27.65 2.96 12.33
N ASN A 118 -27.90 4.27 12.33
CA ASN A 118 -28.04 5.05 11.11
C ASN A 118 -26.69 5.27 10.42
N ASP A 119 -26.73 5.38 9.10
CA ASP A 119 -25.56 5.78 8.33
C ASP A 119 -25.09 7.17 8.76
N THR A 120 -23.82 7.26 9.12
CA THR A 120 -23.16 8.50 9.51
C THR A 120 -22.06 8.79 8.52
N SER A 121 -22.08 10.00 7.94
CA SER A 121 -21.06 10.42 6.97
C SER A 121 -19.71 10.56 7.67
N LEU A 122 -18.68 9.97 7.05
CA LEU A 122 -17.31 9.97 7.53
C LEU A 122 -16.43 10.85 6.65
N ILE A 123 -16.47 10.65 5.33
CA ILE A 123 -15.79 11.51 4.34
C ILE A 123 -16.82 11.91 3.28
N ALA A 124 -16.94 13.21 3.03
CA ALA A 124 -17.88 13.74 2.04
C ALA A 124 -17.54 13.28 0.61
N ALA A 125 -18.55 13.30 -0.27
CA ALA A 125 -18.35 13.00 -1.69
C ALA A 125 -17.40 14.03 -2.33
N ALA A 126 -16.45 13.54 -3.14
CA ALA A 126 -15.40 14.37 -3.74
C ALA A 126 -15.82 15.09 -5.04
N GLY A 127 -17.08 14.97 -5.46
CA GLY A 127 -17.58 15.52 -6.73
C GLY A 127 -17.56 14.53 -7.90
N ALA A 128 -18.08 14.97 -9.04
CA ALA A 128 -18.27 14.13 -10.23
C ALA A 128 -16.95 13.58 -10.76
N GLY A 129 -16.91 12.28 -11.03
CA GLY A 129 -15.73 11.60 -11.61
C GLY A 129 -14.57 11.35 -10.64
N ILE A 130 -14.66 11.78 -9.38
CA ILE A 130 -13.60 11.58 -8.37
C ILE A 130 -14.03 10.49 -7.40
N LYS A 131 -13.15 9.51 -7.19
CA LYS A 131 -13.31 8.41 -6.24
C LYS A 131 -12.39 8.63 -5.05
N THR A 132 -12.83 8.20 -3.88
CA THR A 132 -11.98 8.14 -2.68
C THR A 132 -11.61 6.70 -2.36
N TYR A 133 -10.33 6.43 -2.19
CA TYR A 133 -9.78 5.14 -1.79
C TYR A 133 -9.40 5.20 -0.31
N LEU A 134 -10.07 4.42 0.55
CA LEU A 134 -9.71 4.37 1.98
C LEU A 134 -8.42 3.58 2.19
N ARG A 135 -7.56 4.09 3.07
CA ARG A 135 -6.27 3.50 3.43
C ARG A 135 -6.13 3.18 4.91
N LEU A 136 -6.92 3.82 5.76
CA LEU A 136 -6.93 3.56 7.18
C LEU A 136 -8.33 3.84 7.74
N VAL A 137 -8.79 2.97 8.62
CA VAL A 137 -9.98 3.18 9.44
C VAL A 137 -9.60 2.96 10.89
N ALA A 138 -9.90 3.91 11.77
CA ALA A 138 -9.75 3.75 13.20
C ALA A 138 -11.12 3.85 13.88
N ILE A 139 -11.38 2.93 14.80
CA ILE A 139 -12.64 2.77 15.50
C ILE A 139 -12.35 2.77 17.00
N SER A 140 -13.16 3.47 17.77
CA SER A 140 -13.20 3.35 19.23
C SER A 140 -14.65 3.32 19.71
N ASN A 141 -15.01 2.21 20.36
CA ASN A 141 -16.28 2.02 21.03
C ASN A 141 -16.08 2.32 22.53
N LYS A 142 -16.76 3.34 23.03
CA LYS A 142 -16.77 3.70 24.46
C LYS A 142 -18.05 3.28 25.17
N SER A 143 -18.85 2.45 24.52
CA SER A 143 -20.05 1.85 25.12
C SER A 143 -19.74 0.52 25.81
N ALA A 144 -20.67 0.08 26.64
CA ALA A 144 -20.69 -1.25 27.25
C ALA A 144 -21.25 -2.35 26.32
N VAL A 145 -21.63 -2.00 25.08
CA VAL A 145 -22.24 -2.90 24.11
C VAL A 145 -21.22 -3.24 23.04
N ASP A 146 -21.00 -4.53 22.81
CA ASP A 146 -20.25 -5.01 21.67
C ASP A 146 -21.05 -4.78 20.39
N THR A 147 -20.38 -4.33 19.33
CA THR A 147 -21.04 -4.19 18.02
C THR A 147 -20.05 -4.42 16.89
N VAL A 148 -20.54 -4.25 15.67
CA VAL A 148 -19.77 -4.27 14.43
C VAL A 148 -20.00 -2.94 13.73
N VAL A 149 -18.93 -2.35 13.21
CA VAL A 149 -19.00 -1.17 12.36
C VAL A 149 -18.97 -1.61 10.90
N ALA A 150 -20.02 -1.29 10.16
CA ALA A 150 -20.07 -1.44 8.71
C ALA A 150 -19.52 -0.17 8.06
N ILE A 151 -18.44 -0.29 7.29
CA ILE A 151 -17.90 0.79 6.45
C ILE A 151 -18.57 0.73 5.09
N LYS A 152 -19.12 1.86 4.64
CA LYS A 152 -20.02 1.94 3.49
C LYS A 152 -19.57 2.99 2.48
N ASP A 153 -19.76 2.67 1.21
CA ASP A 153 -19.62 3.55 0.06
C ASP A 153 -21.02 3.95 -0.40
N GLY A 154 -21.44 5.19 -0.08
CA GLY A 154 -22.86 5.55 -0.08
C GLY A 154 -23.64 4.60 0.83
N THR A 155 -24.66 3.93 0.30
CA THR A 155 -25.47 2.94 1.05
C THR A 155 -24.90 1.51 1.00
N THR A 156 -23.87 1.27 0.18
CA THR A 156 -23.33 -0.08 -0.04
C THR A 156 -22.28 -0.41 1.00
N ILE A 157 -22.46 -1.51 1.74
CA ILE A 157 -21.45 -1.97 2.70
C ILE A 157 -20.25 -2.54 1.95
N LYS A 158 -19.05 -2.09 2.33
CA LYS A 158 -17.79 -2.53 1.73
C LYS A 158 -17.02 -3.45 2.66
N GLN A 159 -17.00 -3.17 3.96
CA GLN A 159 -16.31 -3.97 4.97
C GLN A 159 -17.02 -3.90 6.32
N TYR A 160 -16.77 -4.92 7.15
CA TYR A 160 -17.19 -4.99 8.54
C TYR A 160 -15.96 -5.04 9.43
N TYR A 161 -15.99 -4.31 10.54
CA TYR A 161 -14.97 -4.36 11.56
C TYR A 161 -15.58 -4.58 12.94
N PRO A 162 -14.99 -5.46 13.76
CA PRO A 162 -15.43 -5.63 15.13
C PRO A 162 -15.18 -4.34 15.91
N ALA A 163 -16.13 -3.98 16.76
CA ALA A 163 -16.01 -2.86 17.70
C ALA A 163 -16.43 -3.33 19.10
N PRO A 164 -15.56 -4.06 19.81
CA PRO A 164 -15.84 -4.55 21.16
C PRO A 164 -16.06 -3.40 22.14
N ALA A 165 -16.84 -3.64 23.19
CA ALA A 165 -17.14 -2.71 24.25
C ALA A 165 -15.86 -2.15 24.89
N ASN A 166 -15.85 -0.84 25.16
CA ASN A 166 -14.73 -0.09 25.73
C ASN A 166 -13.38 -0.25 25.00
N SER A 167 -13.39 -0.68 23.73
CA SER A 167 -12.21 -1.01 22.95
C SER A 167 -12.20 -0.29 21.60
N GLY A 168 -11.30 -0.69 20.72
CA GLY A 168 -11.15 -0.12 19.40
C GLY A 168 -10.15 -0.88 18.55
N ALA A 169 -10.03 -0.44 17.30
CA ALA A 169 -9.08 -1.01 16.36
C ALA A 169 -8.61 0.07 15.39
N VAL A 170 -7.35 -0.02 14.98
CA VAL A 170 -6.81 0.74 13.84
C VAL A 170 -6.54 -0.28 12.75
N ILE A 171 -7.27 -0.17 11.65
CA ILE A 171 -7.21 -1.09 10.54
C ILE A 171 -6.51 -0.40 9.36
N PRO A 172 -5.24 -0.74 9.08
CA PRO A 172 -4.59 -0.32 7.85
C PRO A 172 -5.15 -1.13 6.66
N ILE A 173 -5.43 -0.45 5.55
CA ILE A 173 -5.89 -1.05 4.31
C ILE A 173 -4.73 -0.96 3.30
N PRO A 174 -4.17 -2.09 2.85
CA PRO A 174 -3.06 -2.09 1.91
C PRO A 174 -3.41 -1.41 0.58
N ALA A 175 -2.40 -0.89 -0.09
CA ALA A 175 -2.49 -0.37 -1.45
C ALA A 175 -3.16 -1.36 -2.43
N PRO A 176 -4.02 -0.90 -3.37
CA PRO A 176 -4.34 0.50 -3.69
C PRO A 176 -5.34 1.19 -2.75
N GLY A 177 -5.71 0.57 -1.64
CA GLY A 177 -6.78 1.01 -0.75
C GLY A 177 -8.13 0.41 -1.14
N LEU A 178 -9.15 0.63 -0.31
CA LEU A 178 -10.52 0.19 -0.56
C LEU A 178 -11.21 1.21 -1.48
N PRO A 179 -11.56 0.84 -2.73
CA PRO A 179 -12.12 1.79 -3.69
C PRO A 179 -13.58 2.12 -3.38
N GLY A 180 -13.88 3.41 -3.39
CA GLY A 180 -15.24 3.95 -3.42
C GLY A 180 -15.75 4.15 -4.84
N THR A 181 -16.99 4.58 -4.93
CA THR A 181 -17.65 4.98 -6.16
C THR A 181 -17.38 6.47 -6.42
N ALA A 182 -17.51 6.92 -7.67
CA ALA A 182 -17.33 8.34 -7.97
C ALA A 182 -18.49 9.14 -7.39
N ASN A 183 -18.20 10.31 -6.81
CA ASN A 183 -19.21 11.19 -6.22
C ASN A 183 -20.06 10.54 -5.10
N THR A 184 -19.48 9.61 -4.35
CA THR A 184 -20.14 9.01 -3.18
C THR A 184 -19.38 9.35 -1.90
N ALA A 185 -20.13 9.56 -0.81
CA ALA A 185 -19.56 9.75 0.51
C ALA A 185 -19.19 8.40 1.12
N TRP A 186 -18.10 8.37 1.89
CA TRP A 186 -17.83 7.26 2.80
C TRP A 186 -18.65 7.46 4.06
N GLN A 187 -19.31 6.39 4.49
CA GLN A 187 -20.16 6.37 5.66
C GLN A 187 -19.79 5.20 6.56
N PHE A 188 -20.23 5.25 7.80
CA PHE A 188 -20.23 4.09 8.67
C PHE A 188 -21.57 3.93 9.37
N ALA A 189 -21.89 2.71 9.78
CA ALA A 189 -23.03 2.42 10.65
C ALA A 189 -22.62 1.40 11.70
N CYS A 190 -23.11 1.57 12.93
CA CYS A 190 -23.04 0.51 13.93
C CYS A 190 -24.18 -0.49 13.62
N LEU A 191 -23.93 -1.79 13.72
CA LEU A 191 -25.00 -2.79 13.56
C LEU A 191 -25.94 -2.83 14.76
N ASP A 192 -25.46 -2.42 15.93
CA ASP A 192 -26.23 -2.27 17.15
C ASP A 192 -26.11 -0.83 17.69
N ALA A 193 -27.12 -0.38 18.41
CA ALA A 193 -27.06 0.92 19.08
C ALA A 193 -26.03 0.89 20.22
N VAL A 194 -25.22 1.94 20.28
CA VAL A 194 -24.15 2.10 21.28
C VAL A 194 -24.25 3.49 21.90
N THR A 195 -23.75 3.67 23.11
CA THR A 195 -23.79 4.99 23.75
C THR A 195 -22.83 5.98 23.10
N THR A 196 -21.65 5.50 22.67
CA THR A 196 -20.64 6.34 22.04
C THR A 196 -19.72 5.51 21.13
N MET A 197 -19.75 5.81 19.83
CA MET A 197 -18.78 5.34 18.83
C MET A 197 -17.99 6.51 18.26
N TYR A 198 -16.69 6.33 18.10
CA TYR A 198 -15.81 7.22 17.34
C TYR A 198 -15.24 6.45 16.16
N VAL A 199 -15.38 6.99 14.95
CA VAL A 199 -14.75 6.44 13.75
C VAL A 199 -14.00 7.55 13.03
N SER A 200 -12.77 7.28 12.63
CA SER A 200 -12.00 8.12 11.74
C SER A 200 -11.48 7.31 10.55
N ALA A 201 -11.32 7.96 9.41
CA ALA A 201 -10.73 7.35 8.25
C ALA A 201 -9.83 8.31 7.50
N ILE A 202 -8.83 7.74 6.83
CA ILE A 202 -7.90 8.44 5.94
C ILE A 202 -7.91 7.71 4.60
N GLY A 203 -7.89 8.48 3.53
CA GLY A 203 -7.87 7.97 2.17
C GLY A 203 -7.19 8.94 1.21
N ALA A 204 -7.27 8.59 -0.07
CA ALA A 204 -6.73 9.37 -1.16
C ALA A 204 -7.78 9.50 -2.28
N GLN A 205 -7.86 10.67 -2.90
CA GLN A 205 -8.65 10.87 -4.10
C GLN A 205 -7.92 10.31 -5.32
N GLY A 206 -8.68 9.70 -6.21
CA GLY A 206 -8.20 9.26 -7.53
C GLY A 206 -9.30 9.40 -8.57
N VAL A 207 -8.88 9.57 -9.82
CA VAL A 207 -9.76 9.61 -11.01
C VAL A 207 -10.05 8.18 -11.46
#